data_AF-A0A2I1MQB7-F1
#
_entry.id   AF-A0A2I1MQB7-F1
#
_cell.length_a   1.000
_cell.length_b   1.000
_cell.length_c   1.000
_cell.angle_alpha   90.00
_cell.angle_beta   90.00
_cell.angle_gamma   90.00
#
_symmetry.space_group_name_H-M   'P 1'
#
loop_
_entity.id
_entity.type
_entity.pdbx_description
1 polymer ?
#
loop_
_entity_poly.entity_id
_entity_poly.type
_entity_poly.pdbx_seq_one_letter_code
_entity_poly.pdbx_strand_id
1 'polypeptide(L)'
;MLSNLLKLYTRKVNNFMLLKEKLEMDIFSFSERIIVNYLVQNIEHLEDMTTSYIASNTHTHPTSIIRIAKKLNLSGWVELKKELIKERDYLKSTINDLDANTPFDSKDNFPEIFNHIAVVMKESIDDSHKLINQNDFKNICKLIVKSSKIVIFSAKSNLSAVEFFITNMMRIGYNIQVADNFDYPEFTAFNMSNNDVALFISYSGENPEILRSLKFVKKTGAKIISFTHIGENSLSKASLYNINLSTHEKLYSKIGNFNSTTSIFFIFNSLYACIFSLNYDQNLQHIMKLNQTVDRRISDNELLSEQN
;
A
#
# COMPACT_ATOMS: atom_id res chain seq x y z
N MET A 1 -27.64 -5.50 -22.35
CA MET A 1 -27.28 -6.11 -21.04
C MET A 1 -25.85 -5.79 -20.63
N LEU A 2 -24.85 -5.97 -21.51
CA LEU A 2 -23.45 -5.56 -21.27
C LEU A 2 -23.24 -4.06 -20.99
N SER A 3 -23.98 -3.15 -21.65
CA SER A 3 -23.81 -1.70 -21.41
C SER A 3 -24.33 -1.24 -20.04
N ASN A 4 -25.32 -1.94 -19.46
CA ASN A 4 -25.78 -1.69 -18.09
C ASN A 4 -24.82 -2.29 -17.06
N LEU A 5 -24.16 -3.41 -17.36
CA LEU A 5 -23.09 -3.99 -16.54
C LEU A 5 -21.84 -3.08 -16.53
N LEU A 6 -21.44 -2.53 -17.68
CA LEU A 6 -20.37 -1.53 -17.78
C LEU A 6 -20.73 -0.23 -17.07
N LYS A 7 -21.98 0.25 -17.15
CA LYS A 7 -22.48 1.41 -16.39
C LYS A 7 -22.56 1.16 -14.88
N LEU A 8 -22.87 -0.06 -14.45
CA LEU A 8 -22.85 -0.48 -13.04
C LEU A 8 -21.42 -0.67 -12.51
N TYR A 9 -20.49 -1.11 -13.37
CA TYR A 9 -19.06 -1.25 -13.05
C TYR A 9 -18.40 0.13 -12.93
N THR A 10 -18.62 1.04 -13.90
CA THR A 10 -18.15 2.44 -13.82
C THR A 10 -18.76 3.22 -12.66
N ARG A 11 -20.03 2.97 -12.29
CA ARG A 11 -20.65 3.62 -11.11
C ARG A 11 -20.05 3.19 -9.76
N LYS A 12 -19.47 2.00 -9.65
CA LYS A 12 -18.86 1.50 -8.39
C LYS A 12 -17.39 1.87 -8.21
N VAL A 13 -16.68 2.17 -9.29
CA VAL A 13 -15.25 2.55 -9.27
C VAL A 13 -15.03 4.04 -8.88
N ASN A 14 -16.09 4.84 -8.87
CA ASN A 14 -16.01 6.31 -8.76
C ASN A 14 -15.51 6.91 -7.43
N ASN A 15 -15.18 6.13 -6.39
CA ASN A 15 -14.72 6.69 -5.11
C ASN A 15 -13.21 6.56 -4.83
N PHE A 16 -12.43 5.86 -5.66
CA PHE A 16 -11.19 5.21 -5.18
C PHE A 16 -9.89 5.59 -5.91
N MET A 17 -9.93 6.61 -6.76
CA MET A 17 -8.77 7.19 -7.44
C MET A 17 -8.18 8.38 -6.66
N LEU A 18 -6.88 8.65 -6.84
CA LEU A 18 -6.28 9.93 -6.50
C LEU A 18 -7.09 11.06 -7.17
N LEU A 19 -7.13 12.24 -6.56
CA LEU A 19 -7.96 13.32 -7.04
C LEU A 19 -7.56 13.73 -8.46
N LYS A 20 -6.26 13.71 -8.77
CA LYS A 20 -5.74 13.87 -10.14
C LYS A 20 -6.24 12.81 -11.12
N GLU A 21 -6.29 11.55 -10.71
CA GLU A 21 -6.79 10.46 -11.57
C GLU A 21 -8.31 10.56 -11.77
N LYS A 22 -9.07 10.98 -10.75
CA LYS A 22 -10.51 11.23 -10.87
C LYS A 22 -10.81 12.36 -11.84
N LEU A 23 -9.94 13.36 -11.90
CA LEU A 23 -10.01 14.47 -12.85
C LEU A 23 -9.87 13.99 -14.31
N GLU A 24 -9.10 12.94 -14.57
CA GLU A 24 -8.90 12.41 -15.93
C GLU A 24 -10.05 11.51 -16.42
N MET A 25 -11.05 11.22 -15.58
CA MET A 25 -12.19 10.35 -15.91
C MET A 25 -13.21 10.99 -16.88
N ASP A 26 -13.99 10.15 -17.55
CA ASP A 26 -15.05 10.53 -18.51
C ASP A 26 -16.40 10.86 -17.83
N ILE A 27 -16.35 11.53 -16.67
CA ILE A 27 -17.53 11.95 -15.89
C ILE A 27 -17.88 13.44 -16.05
N PHE A 28 -17.02 14.19 -16.72
CA PHE A 28 -17.14 15.63 -16.92
C PHE A 28 -17.74 15.96 -18.28
N SER A 29 -18.63 16.95 -18.32
CA SER A 29 -19.07 17.54 -19.59
C SER A 29 -17.90 18.22 -20.30
N PHE A 30 -18.06 18.53 -21.58
CA PHE A 30 -17.00 19.21 -22.36
C PHE A 30 -16.44 20.46 -21.66
N SER A 31 -17.31 21.36 -21.19
CA SER A 31 -16.90 22.57 -20.47
C SER A 31 -16.23 22.26 -19.12
N GLU A 32 -16.68 21.23 -18.41
CA GLU A 32 -16.05 20.81 -17.17
C GLU A 32 -14.67 20.18 -17.44
N ARG A 33 -14.51 19.43 -18.54
CA ARG A 33 -13.23 18.81 -18.93
C ARG A 33 -12.17 19.85 -19.30
N ILE A 34 -12.56 20.98 -19.89
CA ILE A 34 -11.65 22.12 -20.12
C ILE A 34 -11.10 22.65 -18.79
N ILE A 35 -11.99 22.83 -17.79
CA ILE A 35 -11.58 23.28 -16.44
C ILE A 35 -10.67 22.25 -15.79
N VAL A 36 -11.04 20.97 -15.88
CA VAL A 36 -10.27 19.90 -15.27
C VAL A 36 -8.86 19.81 -15.88
N ASN A 37 -8.73 19.86 -17.20
CA ASN A 37 -7.43 19.87 -17.87
C ASN A 37 -6.59 21.07 -17.44
N TYR A 38 -7.21 22.25 -17.32
CA TYR A 38 -6.54 23.45 -16.83
C TYR A 38 -6.03 23.27 -15.39
N LEU A 39 -6.83 22.69 -14.49
CA LEU A 39 -6.41 22.41 -13.11
C LEU A 39 -5.26 21.42 -13.04
N VAL A 40 -5.26 20.35 -13.86
CA VAL A 40 -4.18 19.36 -13.89
C VAL A 40 -2.88 19.97 -14.44
N GLN A 41 -2.97 20.80 -15.48
CA GLN A 41 -1.81 21.47 -16.07
C GLN A 41 -1.20 22.56 -15.16
N ASN A 42 -2.01 23.14 -14.27
CA ASN A 42 -1.60 24.25 -13.40
C ASN A 42 -1.63 23.87 -11.91
N ILE A 43 -1.49 22.59 -11.59
CA ILE A 43 -1.57 22.07 -10.21
C ILE A 43 -0.54 22.72 -9.27
N GLU A 44 0.57 23.17 -9.86
CA GLU A 44 1.69 23.88 -9.24
C GLU A 44 1.34 25.27 -8.69
N HIS A 45 0.26 25.87 -9.17
CA HIS A 45 -0.09 27.27 -8.91
C HIS A 45 -1.49 27.42 -8.30
N LEU A 46 -2.04 26.37 -7.70
CA LEU A 46 -3.42 26.37 -7.19
C LEU A 46 -3.64 27.34 -6.03
N GLU A 47 -2.61 27.69 -5.26
CA GLU A 47 -2.62 28.56 -4.08
C GLU A 47 -3.27 29.91 -4.33
N ASP A 48 -3.09 30.47 -5.52
CA ASP A 48 -3.57 31.82 -5.86
C ASP A 48 -4.84 31.78 -6.70
N MET A 49 -5.28 30.59 -7.13
CA MET A 49 -6.44 30.47 -8.01
C MET A 49 -7.76 30.65 -7.25
N THR A 50 -8.61 31.52 -7.81
CA THR A 50 -10.02 31.68 -7.45
C THR A 50 -10.92 31.05 -8.51
N THR A 51 -12.18 30.76 -8.17
CA THR A 51 -13.16 30.25 -9.14
C THR A 51 -13.35 31.20 -10.32
N SER A 52 -13.34 32.51 -10.07
CA SER A 52 -13.42 33.55 -11.10
C SER A 52 -12.19 33.53 -12.02
N TYR A 53 -10.99 33.41 -11.46
CA TYR A 53 -9.75 33.31 -12.23
C TYR A 53 -9.76 32.10 -13.16
N ILE A 54 -10.13 30.93 -12.65
CA ILE A 54 -10.21 29.70 -13.44
C ILE A 54 -11.27 29.84 -14.55
N ALA A 55 -12.44 30.38 -14.22
CA ALA A 55 -13.52 30.60 -15.17
C ALA A 55 -13.11 31.51 -16.33
N SER A 56 -12.40 32.61 -16.04
CA SER A 56 -11.87 33.52 -17.06
C SER A 56 -10.84 32.85 -17.97
N ASN A 57 -9.90 32.09 -17.41
CA ASN A 57 -8.85 31.41 -18.18
C ASN A 57 -9.36 30.21 -19.00
N THR A 58 -10.49 29.65 -18.62
CA THR A 58 -11.09 28.48 -19.30
C THR A 58 -12.28 28.86 -20.18
N HIS A 59 -12.64 30.15 -20.24
CA HIS A 59 -13.86 30.65 -20.87
C HIS A 59 -15.12 29.89 -20.42
N THR A 60 -15.21 29.62 -19.11
CA THR A 60 -16.33 28.93 -18.47
C THR A 60 -16.97 29.77 -17.37
N HIS A 61 -17.97 29.22 -16.66
CA HIS A 61 -18.65 29.88 -15.56
C HIS A 61 -18.14 29.40 -14.20
N PRO A 62 -17.98 30.27 -13.17
CA PRO A 62 -17.49 29.88 -11.85
C PRO A 62 -18.27 28.72 -11.19
N THR A 63 -19.56 28.59 -11.48
CA THR A 63 -20.41 27.50 -10.96
C THR A 63 -20.02 26.13 -11.49
N SER A 64 -19.34 26.04 -12.65
CA SER A 64 -18.83 24.79 -13.19
C SER A 64 -17.73 24.19 -12.31
N ILE A 65 -16.87 25.02 -11.69
CA ILE A 65 -15.86 24.56 -10.73
C ILE A 65 -16.52 23.94 -9.48
N ILE A 66 -17.61 24.55 -9.00
CA ILE A 66 -18.38 24.03 -7.86
C ILE A 66 -19.02 22.68 -8.22
N ARG A 67 -19.57 22.56 -9.42
CA ARG A 67 -20.14 21.29 -9.93
C ARG A 67 -19.08 20.19 -10.05
N ILE A 68 -17.87 20.52 -10.49
CA ILE A 68 -16.73 19.58 -10.54
C ILE A 68 -16.42 19.06 -9.14
N ALA A 69 -16.26 19.96 -8.16
CA ALA A 69 -16.01 19.56 -6.76
C ALA A 69 -17.11 18.62 -6.22
N LYS A 70 -18.39 18.93 -6.50
CA LYS A 70 -19.52 18.08 -6.09
C LYS A 70 -19.52 16.72 -6.77
N LYS A 71 -19.15 16.63 -8.06
CA LYS A 71 -18.99 15.34 -8.77
C LYS A 71 -17.88 14.47 -8.17
N LEU A 72 -16.90 15.09 -7.54
CA LEU A 72 -15.81 14.43 -6.81
C LEU A 72 -16.13 14.18 -5.34
N ASN A 73 -17.41 14.33 -4.93
CA ASN A 73 -17.91 14.20 -3.55
C ASN A 73 -17.29 15.20 -2.55
N LEU A 74 -16.89 16.37 -3.03
CA LEU A 74 -16.37 17.46 -2.20
C LEU A 74 -17.41 18.59 -2.04
N SER A 75 -17.28 19.35 -0.97
CA SER A 75 -18.21 20.42 -0.59
C SER A 75 -18.18 21.62 -1.55
N GLY A 76 -17.05 21.87 -2.22
CA GLY A 76 -16.86 22.98 -3.15
C GLY A 76 -15.40 23.20 -3.53
N TRP A 77 -15.10 24.35 -4.16
CA TRP A 77 -13.76 24.72 -4.64
C TRP A 77 -12.69 24.70 -3.55
N VAL A 78 -13.01 25.22 -2.36
CA VAL A 78 -12.04 25.34 -1.25
C VAL A 78 -11.54 23.96 -0.82
N GLU A 79 -12.44 22.99 -0.69
CA GLU A 79 -12.07 21.63 -0.33
C GLU A 79 -11.34 20.91 -1.48
N LEU A 80 -11.81 21.08 -2.73
CA LEU A 80 -11.13 20.57 -3.91
C LEU A 80 -9.68 21.05 -4.00
N LYS A 81 -9.46 22.36 -3.84
CA LYS A 81 -8.14 22.98 -3.84
C LYS A 81 -7.26 22.43 -2.72
N LYS A 82 -7.80 22.31 -1.50
CA LYS A 82 -7.05 21.78 -0.36
C LYS A 82 -6.58 20.35 -0.60
N GLU A 83 -7.45 19.47 -1.08
CA GLU A 83 -7.10 18.07 -1.35
C GLU A 83 -6.12 17.94 -2.53
N LEU A 84 -6.26 18.77 -3.58
CA LEU A 84 -5.30 18.80 -4.69
C LEU A 84 -3.91 19.27 -4.25
N ILE A 85 -3.83 20.32 -3.41
CA ILE A 85 -2.56 20.80 -2.86
C ILE A 85 -1.92 19.74 -1.98
N LYS A 86 -2.70 19.10 -1.10
CA LYS A 86 -2.22 18.02 -0.22
C LYS A 86 -1.67 16.84 -1.02
N GLU A 87 -2.36 16.45 -2.09
CA GLU A 87 -1.93 15.38 -2.99
C GLU A 87 -0.66 15.77 -3.76
N ARG A 88 -0.60 16.99 -4.31
CA ARG A 88 0.60 17.53 -4.97
C ARG A 88 1.80 17.55 -4.01
N ASP A 89 1.62 18.06 -2.80
CA ASP A 89 2.70 18.19 -1.83
C ASP A 89 3.17 16.81 -1.34
N TYR A 90 2.27 15.85 -1.20
CA TYR A 90 2.63 14.46 -0.96
C TYR A 90 3.50 13.91 -2.10
N LEU A 91 3.08 14.07 -3.36
CA LEU A 91 3.83 13.64 -4.54
C LEU A 91 5.18 14.36 -4.69
N LYS A 92 5.26 15.64 -4.35
CA LYS A 92 6.49 16.45 -4.39
C LYS A 92 7.43 16.20 -3.24
N SER A 93 6.93 15.81 -2.07
CA SER A 93 7.77 15.56 -0.88
C SER A 93 8.68 14.33 -1.02
N THR A 94 8.48 13.57 -2.10
CA THR A 94 9.35 12.49 -2.57
C THR A 94 10.30 13.06 -3.64
N ILE A 95 11.27 13.87 -3.23
CA ILE A 95 12.21 14.55 -4.15
C ILE A 95 13.34 13.59 -4.55
N ASN A 96 13.10 12.83 -5.61
CA ASN A 96 13.93 12.73 -6.81
C ASN A 96 12.95 12.50 -7.99
N ASP A 97 13.17 13.13 -9.14
CA ASP A 97 12.33 13.04 -10.35
C ASP A 97 12.28 11.62 -10.99
N LEU A 98 12.62 10.57 -10.23
CA LEU A 98 12.67 9.20 -10.69
C LEU A 98 11.29 8.56 -10.62
N ASP A 99 10.73 8.24 -11.78
CA ASP A 99 9.50 7.46 -11.87
C ASP A 99 9.78 6.03 -11.37
N ALA A 100 9.21 5.64 -10.23
CA ALA A 100 9.33 4.29 -9.69
C ALA A 100 8.84 3.18 -10.65
N ASN A 101 8.02 3.51 -11.66
CA ASN A 101 7.57 2.59 -12.69
C ASN A 101 8.65 2.27 -13.72
N THR A 102 9.49 3.26 -14.04
CA THR A 102 10.60 3.18 -15.01
C THR A 102 11.78 3.98 -14.47
N PRO A 103 12.48 3.47 -13.45
CA PRO A 103 13.50 4.25 -12.75
C PRO A 103 14.79 4.43 -13.56
N PHE A 104 14.88 3.82 -14.73
CA PHE A 104 16.00 3.98 -15.65
C PHE A 104 15.52 3.75 -17.09
N ASP A 105 16.29 4.24 -18.06
CA ASP A 105 16.05 4.07 -19.48
C ASP A 105 17.25 3.43 -20.21
N SER A 106 17.11 3.23 -21.53
CA SER A 106 18.12 2.57 -22.37
C SER A 106 19.47 3.30 -22.49
N LYS A 107 19.54 4.56 -22.06
CA LYS A 107 20.74 5.41 -22.13
C LYS A 107 21.53 5.43 -20.83
N ASP A 108 20.92 5.01 -19.72
CA ASP A 108 21.57 4.95 -18.42
C ASP A 108 22.66 3.87 -18.40
N ASN A 109 23.80 4.18 -17.79
CA ASN A 109 24.86 3.22 -17.53
C ASN A 109 24.64 2.48 -16.19
N PHE A 110 25.39 1.39 -15.96
CA PHE A 110 25.20 0.57 -14.75
C PHE A 110 25.31 1.36 -13.42
N PRO A 111 26.32 2.23 -13.20
CA PRO A 111 26.35 3.11 -12.02
C PRO A 111 25.10 3.97 -11.83
N GLU A 112 24.58 4.58 -12.89
CA GLU A 112 23.34 5.37 -12.84
C GLU A 112 22.15 4.50 -12.44
N ILE A 113 22.00 3.33 -13.07
CA ILE A 113 20.95 2.36 -12.72
C ILE A 113 21.03 1.97 -11.24
N PHE A 114 22.23 1.69 -10.72
CA PHE A 114 22.41 1.35 -9.30
C PHE A 114 21.96 2.50 -8.39
N ASN A 115 22.32 3.73 -8.74
CA ASN A 115 21.91 4.91 -7.98
C ASN A 115 20.40 5.12 -8.03
N HIS A 116 19.78 5.03 -9.21
CA HIS A 116 18.34 5.20 -9.38
C HIS A 116 17.54 4.17 -8.59
N ILE A 117 17.93 2.90 -8.64
CA ILE A 117 17.29 1.85 -7.84
C ILE A 117 17.45 2.12 -6.34
N ALA A 118 18.65 2.50 -5.89
CA ALA A 118 18.88 2.82 -4.49
C ALA A 118 18.01 3.99 -4.00
N VAL A 119 17.84 5.02 -4.83
CA VAL A 119 16.97 6.17 -4.54
C VAL A 119 15.51 5.73 -4.41
N VAL A 120 14.97 5.03 -5.41
CA VAL A 120 13.56 4.57 -5.37
C VAL A 120 13.30 3.70 -4.14
N MET A 121 14.23 2.82 -3.77
CA MET A 121 14.09 1.99 -2.57
C MET A 121 14.12 2.81 -1.27
N LYS A 122 14.99 3.82 -1.15
CA LYS A 122 15.03 4.72 0.02
C LYS A 122 13.73 5.51 0.16
N GLU A 123 13.24 6.08 -0.94
CA GLU A 123 11.97 6.80 -0.98
C GLU A 123 10.80 5.90 -0.58
N SER A 124 10.79 4.65 -1.05
CA SER A 124 9.80 3.65 -0.66
C SER A 124 9.76 3.43 0.86
N ILE A 125 10.94 3.38 1.49
CA ILE A 125 11.08 3.23 2.95
C ILE A 125 10.59 4.49 3.66
N ASP A 126 11.04 5.66 3.24
CA ASP A 126 10.70 6.93 3.86
C ASP A 126 9.20 7.21 3.77
N ASP A 127 8.58 6.96 2.62
CA ASP A 127 7.15 7.15 2.43
C ASP A 127 6.34 6.12 3.21
N SER A 128 6.76 4.85 3.21
CA SER A 128 6.13 3.83 4.06
C SER A 128 6.21 4.21 5.53
N HIS A 129 7.34 4.72 6.01
CA HIS A 129 7.52 5.17 7.38
C HIS A 129 6.57 6.33 7.74
N LYS A 130 6.45 7.35 6.87
CA LYS A 130 5.52 8.48 7.05
C LYS A 130 4.06 8.03 7.10
N LEU A 131 3.70 6.97 6.35
CA LEU A 131 2.34 6.46 6.26
C LEU A 131 1.91 5.58 7.45
N ILE A 132 2.84 5.09 8.27
CA ILE A 132 2.52 4.26 9.43
C ILE A 132 1.86 5.08 10.53
N ASN A 133 0.61 4.75 10.86
CA ASN A 133 -0.03 5.21 12.08
C ASN A 133 0.50 4.39 13.27
N GLN A 134 1.28 5.03 14.15
CA GLN A 134 1.94 4.38 15.27
C GLN A 134 0.97 3.69 16.25
N ASN A 135 -0.20 4.27 16.48
CA ASN A 135 -1.20 3.71 17.40
C ASN A 135 -1.84 2.45 16.81
N ASP A 136 -2.22 2.50 15.54
CA ASP A 136 -2.77 1.34 14.83
C ASP A 136 -1.73 0.23 14.74
N PHE A 137 -0.49 0.57 14.41
CA PHE A 137 0.62 -0.39 14.31
C PHE A 137 0.87 -1.11 15.65
N LYS A 138 0.88 -0.37 16.76
CA LYS A 138 1.00 -0.95 18.10
C LYS A 138 -0.16 -1.90 18.43
N ASN A 139 -1.39 -1.54 18.04
CA ASN A 139 -2.56 -2.39 18.25
C ASN A 139 -2.51 -3.65 17.37
N ILE A 140 -2.03 -3.54 16.13
CA ILE A 140 -1.77 -4.66 15.23
C ILE A 140 -0.77 -5.64 15.86
N CYS A 141 0.38 -5.18 16.36
CA CYS A 141 1.35 -6.05 17.02
C CYS A 141 0.73 -6.80 18.21
N LYS A 142 -0.06 -6.11 19.05
CA LYS A 142 -0.77 -6.74 20.18
C LYS A 142 -1.81 -7.78 19.73
N LEU A 143 -2.52 -7.52 18.64
CA LEU A 143 -3.47 -8.50 18.07
C LEU A 143 -2.74 -9.74 17.58
N ILE A 144 -1.63 -9.57 16.85
CA ILE A 144 -0.82 -10.66 16.34
C ILE A 144 -0.29 -11.54 17.49
N VAL A 145 0.30 -10.93 18.52
CA VAL A 145 0.84 -11.64 19.69
C VAL A 145 -0.23 -12.44 20.44
N LYS A 146 -1.46 -11.93 20.52
CA LYS A 146 -2.56 -12.60 21.25
C LYS A 146 -3.34 -13.60 20.40
N SER A 147 -3.11 -13.63 19.08
CA SER A 147 -3.89 -14.47 18.17
C SER A 147 -3.55 -15.95 18.36
N SER A 148 -4.54 -16.83 18.16
CA SER A 148 -4.31 -18.27 18.17
C SER A 148 -3.66 -18.73 16.87
N LYS A 149 -4.01 -18.11 15.75
CA LYS A 149 -3.48 -18.40 14.43
C LYS A 149 -3.35 -17.13 13.60
N ILE A 150 -2.30 -17.06 12.82
CA ILE A 150 -2.06 -16.01 11.83
C ILE A 150 -2.10 -16.65 10.44
N VAL A 151 -2.95 -16.15 9.56
CA VAL A 151 -3.06 -16.60 8.18
C VAL A 151 -2.81 -15.45 7.23
N ILE A 152 -1.91 -15.66 6.27
CA ILE A 152 -1.55 -14.68 5.25
C ILE A 152 -2.19 -15.02 3.91
N PHE A 153 -2.94 -14.07 3.35
CA PHE A 153 -3.51 -14.13 2.01
C PHE A 153 -2.81 -13.11 1.13
N SER A 154 -2.02 -13.56 0.17
CA SER A 154 -1.16 -12.69 -0.64
C SER A 154 -1.14 -13.10 -2.10
N ALA A 155 -0.95 -12.11 -2.98
CA ALA A 155 -0.60 -12.39 -4.38
C ALA A 155 0.79 -13.02 -4.48
N LYS A 156 1.01 -13.84 -5.50
CA LYS A 156 2.27 -14.56 -5.74
C LYS A 156 3.49 -13.64 -5.82
N SER A 157 3.33 -12.44 -6.37
CA SER A 157 4.40 -11.45 -6.52
C SER A 157 5.01 -10.98 -5.19
N ASN A 158 4.31 -11.18 -4.06
CA ASN A 158 4.74 -10.72 -2.75
C ASN A 158 5.18 -11.88 -1.84
N LEU A 159 5.19 -13.13 -2.33
CA LEU A 159 5.46 -14.30 -1.50
C LEU A 159 6.87 -14.29 -0.91
N SER A 160 7.88 -13.76 -1.62
CA SER A 160 9.24 -13.66 -1.09
C SER A 160 9.31 -12.81 0.19
N ALA A 161 8.60 -11.69 0.25
CA ALA A 161 8.53 -10.85 1.43
C ALA A 161 7.74 -11.53 2.56
N VAL A 162 6.68 -12.26 2.22
CA VAL A 162 5.89 -13.06 3.16
C VAL A 162 6.74 -14.17 3.78
N GLU A 163 7.45 -14.95 2.98
CA GLU A 163 8.32 -16.05 3.43
C GLU A 163 9.44 -15.54 4.32
N PHE A 164 10.04 -14.39 3.99
CA PHE A 164 11.03 -13.74 4.84
C PHE A 164 10.45 -13.36 6.21
N PHE A 165 9.25 -12.76 6.25
CA PHE A 165 8.56 -12.43 7.49
C PHE A 165 8.25 -13.68 8.32
N ILE A 166 7.71 -14.73 7.69
CA ILE A 166 7.41 -16.00 8.33
C ILE A 166 8.67 -16.62 8.93
N THR A 167 9.79 -16.61 8.20
CA THR A 167 11.07 -17.12 8.69
C THR A 167 11.51 -16.41 9.97
N ASN A 168 11.41 -15.08 10.02
CA ASN A 168 11.76 -14.33 11.24
C ASN A 168 10.80 -14.63 12.39
N MET A 169 9.50 -14.71 12.13
CA MET A 169 8.49 -15.01 13.15
C MET A 169 8.63 -16.44 13.71
N MET A 170 8.99 -17.42 12.87
CA MET A 170 9.27 -18.80 13.29
C MET A 170 10.46 -18.88 14.25
N ARG A 171 11.49 -18.04 14.06
CA ARG A 171 12.67 -17.99 14.94
C ARG A 171 12.36 -17.49 16.36
N ILE A 172 11.21 -16.85 16.56
CA ILE A 172 10.69 -16.47 17.89
C ILE A 172 9.43 -17.26 18.28
N GLY A 173 9.23 -18.43 17.68
CA GLY A 173 8.21 -19.40 18.09
C GLY A 173 6.80 -19.16 17.53
N TYR A 174 6.61 -18.24 16.58
CA TYR A 174 5.31 -18.04 15.93
C TYR A 174 5.22 -18.84 14.63
N ASN A 175 4.20 -19.70 14.53
CA ASN A 175 3.88 -20.39 13.29
C ASN A 175 2.82 -19.61 12.50
N ILE A 176 3.15 -19.23 11.27
CA ILE A 176 2.29 -18.44 10.39
C ILE A 176 1.99 -19.26 9.15
N GLN A 177 0.71 -19.39 8.80
CA GLN A 177 0.27 -20.10 7.62
C GLN A 177 0.11 -19.14 6.44
N VAL A 178 0.63 -19.49 5.27
CA VAL A 178 0.22 -18.88 4.00
C VAL A 178 -1.00 -19.63 3.47
N ALA A 179 -2.02 -18.91 3.02
CA ALA A 179 -3.15 -19.48 2.30
C ALA A 179 -2.78 -19.64 0.82
N ASP A 180 -1.93 -20.63 0.52
CA ASP A 180 -1.40 -20.93 -0.81
C ASP A 180 -1.80 -22.33 -1.32
N ASN A 181 -2.64 -23.07 -0.57
CA ASN A 181 -3.15 -24.38 -0.96
C ASN A 181 -3.64 -24.35 -2.41
N PHE A 182 -2.86 -24.97 -3.29
CA PHE A 182 -3.04 -25.12 -4.74
C PHE A 182 -4.52 -25.04 -5.15
N ASP A 183 -4.95 -23.83 -5.55
CA ASP A 183 -6.25 -23.44 -6.09
C ASP A 183 -7.41 -23.08 -5.13
N TYR A 184 -7.30 -23.29 -3.81
CA TYR A 184 -8.43 -23.04 -2.87
C TYR A 184 -8.04 -22.37 -1.53
N PRO A 185 -7.49 -21.14 -1.53
CA PRO A 185 -7.26 -20.37 -0.31
C PRO A 185 -8.53 -20.14 0.54
N GLU A 186 -9.71 -20.26 -0.08
CA GLU A 186 -11.01 -20.12 0.58
C GLU A 186 -11.28 -21.21 1.62
N PHE A 187 -10.72 -22.42 1.47
CA PHE A 187 -10.85 -23.45 2.49
C PHE A 187 -10.11 -23.07 3.76
N THR A 188 -8.91 -22.49 3.64
CA THR A 188 -8.19 -21.92 4.78
C THR A 188 -8.99 -20.77 5.39
N ALA A 189 -9.54 -19.88 4.55
CA ALA A 189 -10.37 -18.76 5.00
C ALA A 189 -11.63 -19.18 5.77
N PHE A 190 -12.32 -20.22 5.30
CA PHE A 190 -13.55 -20.74 5.90
C PHE A 190 -13.32 -21.31 7.30
N ASN A 191 -12.15 -21.92 7.52
CA ASN A 191 -11.80 -22.60 8.78
C ASN A 191 -11.09 -21.68 9.81
N MET A 192 -11.05 -20.37 9.57
CA MET A 192 -10.58 -19.41 10.58
C MET A 192 -11.63 -19.21 11.68
N SER A 193 -11.23 -18.57 12.77
CA SER A 193 -12.07 -18.26 13.93
C SER A 193 -11.90 -16.80 14.39
N ASN A 194 -12.74 -16.36 15.32
CA ASN A 194 -12.69 -15.01 15.90
C ASN A 194 -11.43 -14.71 16.75
N ASN A 195 -10.67 -15.73 17.11
CA ASN A 195 -9.39 -15.61 17.81
C ASN A 195 -8.18 -15.52 16.86
N ASP A 196 -8.43 -15.60 15.55
CA ASP A 196 -7.39 -15.60 14.53
C ASP A 196 -7.21 -14.22 13.90
N VAL A 197 -6.04 -14.03 13.30
CA VAL A 197 -5.69 -12.83 12.52
C VAL A 197 -5.49 -13.24 11.06
N ALA A 198 -6.18 -12.55 10.16
CA ALA A 198 -5.98 -12.65 8.72
C ALA A 198 -5.21 -11.41 8.22
N LEU A 199 -4.05 -11.64 7.63
CA LEU A 199 -3.26 -10.60 6.96
C LEU A 199 -3.49 -10.70 5.45
N PHE A 200 -4.04 -9.66 4.84
CA PHE A 200 -4.26 -9.61 3.39
C PHE A 200 -3.28 -8.64 2.74
N ILE A 201 -2.41 -9.13 1.86
CA ILE A 201 -1.43 -8.31 1.13
C ILE A 201 -1.85 -8.20 -0.33
N SER A 202 -2.33 -7.03 -0.70
CA SER A 202 -2.77 -6.73 -2.06
C SER A 202 -2.56 -5.26 -2.36
N TYR A 203 -1.61 -4.95 -3.23
CA TYR A 203 -1.28 -3.56 -3.57
C TYR A 203 -2.53 -2.77 -4.01
N SER A 204 -3.32 -3.27 -4.97
CA SER A 204 -4.56 -2.57 -5.37
C SER A 204 -5.71 -2.70 -4.37
N GLY A 205 -5.68 -3.69 -3.49
CA GLY A 205 -6.82 -4.05 -2.64
C GLY A 205 -8.03 -4.62 -3.41
N GLU A 206 -7.90 -4.85 -4.71
CA GLU A 206 -8.99 -5.25 -5.62
C GLU A 206 -8.73 -6.60 -6.31
N ASN A 207 -7.70 -7.34 -5.91
CA ASN A 207 -7.41 -8.66 -6.50
C ASN A 207 -8.60 -9.62 -6.27
N PRO A 208 -9.23 -10.16 -7.33
CA PRO A 208 -10.45 -10.96 -7.20
C PRO A 208 -10.31 -12.24 -6.37
N GLU A 209 -9.14 -12.89 -6.39
CA GLU A 209 -8.87 -14.12 -5.63
C GLU A 209 -8.75 -13.80 -4.13
N ILE A 210 -8.01 -12.75 -3.79
CA ILE A 210 -7.88 -12.23 -2.42
C ILE A 210 -9.25 -11.80 -1.89
N LEU A 211 -10.03 -11.05 -2.68
CA LEU A 211 -11.38 -10.62 -2.31
C LEU A 211 -12.37 -11.77 -2.16
N ARG A 212 -12.14 -12.89 -2.83
CA ARG A 212 -12.97 -14.10 -2.66
C ARG A 212 -12.71 -14.73 -1.30
N SER A 213 -11.46 -14.92 -0.90
CA SER A 213 -11.08 -15.39 0.44
C SER A 213 -11.59 -14.46 1.55
N LEU A 214 -11.50 -13.14 1.34
CA LEU A 214 -12.02 -12.12 2.25
C LEU A 214 -13.49 -12.33 2.62
N LYS A 215 -14.34 -12.74 1.66
CA LYS A 215 -15.77 -13.01 1.92
C LYS A 215 -15.99 -14.14 2.91
N PHE A 216 -15.10 -15.14 2.94
CA PHE A 216 -15.17 -16.25 3.88
C PHE A 216 -14.64 -15.82 5.25
N VAL A 217 -13.47 -15.17 5.30
CA VAL A 217 -12.88 -14.67 6.56
C VAL A 217 -13.84 -13.73 7.29
N LYS A 218 -14.56 -12.85 6.58
CA LYS A 218 -15.57 -11.97 7.21
C LYS A 218 -16.64 -12.71 8.00
N LYS A 219 -16.99 -13.94 7.60
CA LYS A 219 -18.03 -14.74 8.27
C LYS A 219 -17.51 -15.44 9.52
N THR A 220 -16.20 -15.58 9.68
CA THR A 220 -15.60 -16.27 10.83
C THR A 220 -15.39 -15.35 12.04
N GLY A 221 -15.40 -14.04 11.83
CA GLY A 221 -15.13 -13.03 12.86
C GLY A 221 -13.64 -12.82 13.15
N ALA A 222 -12.74 -13.46 12.39
CA ALA A 222 -11.30 -13.23 12.48
C ALA A 222 -10.96 -11.75 12.30
N LYS A 223 -9.88 -11.30 12.94
CA LYS A 223 -9.42 -9.91 12.81
C LYS A 223 -8.70 -9.74 11.49
N ILE A 224 -9.22 -8.85 10.64
CA ILE A 224 -8.71 -8.63 9.29
C ILE A 224 -7.78 -7.42 9.31
N ILE A 225 -6.54 -7.59 8.87
CA ILE A 225 -5.57 -6.52 8.66
C ILE A 225 -5.15 -6.56 7.20
N SER A 226 -5.14 -5.41 6.53
CA SER A 226 -4.76 -5.33 5.11
C SER A 226 -3.54 -4.45 4.88
N PHE A 227 -2.83 -4.76 3.79
CA PHE A 227 -1.68 -4.03 3.28
C PHE A 227 -2.01 -3.65 1.85
N THR A 228 -2.26 -2.36 1.61
CA THR A 228 -2.72 -1.85 0.31
C THR A 228 -2.05 -0.53 -0.02
N HIS A 229 -2.07 -0.15 -1.29
CA HIS A 229 -1.87 1.23 -1.72
C HIS A 229 -2.78 2.19 -0.93
N ILE A 230 -2.37 3.46 -0.82
CA ILE A 230 -3.16 4.50 -0.15
C ILE A 230 -4.53 4.68 -0.79
N GLY A 231 -5.51 5.06 0.02
CA GLY A 231 -6.88 5.30 -0.43
C GLY A 231 -7.83 4.17 -0.08
N GLU A 232 -9.11 4.45 -0.30
CA GLU A 232 -10.17 3.49 -0.01
C GLU A 232 -10.21 2.41 -1.11
N ASN A 233 -10.29 1.14 -0.72
CA ASN A 233 -10.46 0.01 -1.62
C ASN A 233 -11.30 -1.08 -0.93
N SER A 234 -11.74 -2.09 -1.67
CA SER A 234 -12.60 -3.17 -1.17
C SER A 234 -12.01 -3.88 0.05
N LEU A 235 -10.68 -4.06 0.05
CA LEU A 235 -9.97 -4.74 1.11
C LEU A 235 -9.79 -3.82 2.34
N SER A 236 -9.33 -2.57 2.18
CA SER A 236 -9.13 -1.64 3.29
C SER A 236 -10.43 -1.32 4.03
N LYS A 237 -11.56 -1.19 3.32
CA LYS A 237 -12.91 -1.01 3.93
C LYS A 237 -13.39 -2.21 4.74
N ALA A 238 -12.88 -3.38 4.42
CA ALA A 238 -13.25 -4.63 5.06
C ALA A 238 -12.40 -4.93 6.30
N SER A 239 -11.25 -4.27 6.42
CA SER A 239 -10.25 -4.53 7.44
C SER A 239 -10.53 -3.74 8.71
N LEU A 240 -10.14 -4.33 9.84
CA LEU A 240 -10.08 -3.63 11.12
C LEU A 240 -8.98 -2.57 11.11
N TYR A 241 -7.84 -2.89 10.49
CA TYR A 241 -6.74 -1.96 10.26
C TYR A 241 -6.22 -2.09 8.83
N ASN A 242 -5.86 -0.96 8.23
CA ASN A 242 -5.16 -0.92 6.94
C ASN A 242 -3.78 -0.30 7.13
N ILE A 243 -2.74 -0.99 6.67
CA ILE A 243 -1.39 -0.45 6.55
C ILE A 243 -1.20 -0.02 5.10
N ASN A 244 -0.94 1.28 4.90
CA ASN A 244 -0.72 1.83 3.57
C ASN A 244 0.71 1.53 3.10
N LEU A 245 0.84 1.03 1.88
CA LEU A 245 2.08 0.86 1.14
C LEU A 245 2.39 2.15 0.36
N SER A 246 3.66 2.39 0.04
CA SER A 246 4.07 3.46 -0.88
C SER A 246 3.34 3.37 -2.23
N THR A 247 3.14 4.53 -2.87
CA THR A 247 2.10 4.74 -3.90
C THR A 247 2.64 5.01 -5.30
N HIS A 248 3.94 4.86 -5.52
CA HIS A 248 4.58 5.33 -6.75
C HIS A 248 4.47 4.34 -7.93
N GLU A 249 3.90 3.15 -7.70
CA GLU A 249 3.72 2.13 -8.73
C GLU A 249 2.31 2.12 -9.34
N LYS A 250 2.26 2.11 -10.67
CA LYS A 250 1.11 1.80 -11.50
C LYS A 250 0.99 0.29 -11.69
N LEU A 251 -0.22 -0.17 -12.00
CA LEU A 251 -0.49 -1.61 -12.12
C LEU A 251 0.10 -2.26 -13.37
N TYR A 252 0.23 -1.52 -14.48
CA TYR A 252 0.55 -2.10 -15.79
C TYR A 252 1.86 -1.61 -16.40
N SER A 253 2.21 -0.34 -16.26
CA SER A 253 3.36 0.26 -16.94
C SER A 253 4.69 0.08 -16.20
N LYS A 254 4.66 -0.44 -14.97
CA LYS A 254 5.88 -0.69 -14.20
C LYS A 254 6.69 -1.83 -14.80
N ILE A 255 7.99 -1.64 -14.91
CA ILE A 255 8.92 -2.68 -15.40
C ILE A 255 9.36 -3.64 -14.30
N GLY A 256 9.08 -3.31 -13.03
CA GLY A 256 9.38 -4.12 -11.85
C GLY A 256 8.64 -3.61 -10.61
N ASN A 257 8.61 -4.43 -9.56
CA ASN A 257 7.96 -4.09 -8.28
C ASN A 257 8.98 -3.51 -7.29
N PHE A 258 9.78 -2.53 -7.69
CA PHE A 258 10.87 -2.01 -6.85
C PHE A 258 10.36 -1.31 -5.59
N ASN A 259 9.27 -0.54 -5.70
CA ASN A 259 8.75 0.30 -4.64
C ASN A 259 7.79 -0.46 -3.71
N SER A 260 6.83 -1.19 -4.28
CA SER A 260 5.83 -1.93 -3.49
C SER A 260 6.47 -3.08 -2.71
N THR A 261 7.39 -3.83 -3.32
CA THR A 261 8.12 -4.92 -2.64
C THR A 261 8.97 -4.38 -1.50
N THR A 262 9.71 -3.29 -1.72
CA THR A 262 10.52 -2.64 -0.67
C THR A 262 9.66 -2.17 0.50
N SER A 263 8.51 -1.58 0.21
CA SER A 263 7.55 -1.14 1.22
C SER A 263 7.05 -2.31 2.08
N ILE A 264 6.67 -3.42 1.45
CA ILE A 264 6.21 -4.63 2.15
C ILE A 264 7.32 -5.20 3.04
N PHE A 265 8.55 -5.30 2.52
CA PHE A 265 9.70 -5.76 3.32
C PHE A 265 9.95 -4.84 4.52
N PHE A 266 9.95 -3.53 4.33
CA PHE A 266 10.15 -2.57 5.41
C PHE A 266 9.09 -2.71 6.50
N ILE A 267 7.81 -2.78 6.10
CA ILE A 267 6.69 -2.92 7.04
C ILE A 267 6.77 -4.25 7.79
N PHE A 268 7.07 -5.37 7.11
CA PHE A 268 7.20 -6.66 7.78
C PHE A 268 8.41 -6.73 8.73
N ASN A 269 9.54 -6.14 8.37
CA ASN A 269 10.68 -6.01 9.29
C ASN A 269 10.29 -5.18 10.52
N SER A 270 9.56 -4.08 10.31
CA SER A 270 9.06 -3.23 11.40
C SER A 270 8.07 -3.98 12.30
N LEU A 271 7.15 -4.76 11.72
CA LEU A 271 6.21 -5.60 12.47
C LEU A 271 6.95 -6.64 13.31
N TYR A 272 7.92 -7.34 12.70
CA TYR A 272 8.76 -8.30 13.42
C TYR A 272 9.52 -7.63 14.56
N ALA A 273 10.21 -6.51 14.31
CA ALA A 273 10.98 -5.81 15.34
C ALA A 273 10.11 -5.33 16.50
N CYS A 274 8.91 -4.80 16.21
CA CYS A 274 7.95 -4.39 17.24
C CYS A 274 7.37 -5.58 18.00
N ILE A 275 7.10 -6.72 17.34
CA ILE A 275 6.63 -7.93 18.03
C ILE A 275 7.75 -8.50 18.91
N PHE A 276 8.98 -8.53 18.39
CA PHE A 276 10.16 -8.96 19.13
C PHE A 276 10.34 -8.15 20.41
N SER A 277 10.21 -6.82 20.33
CA SER A 277 10.42 -5.92 21.46
C SER A 277 9.37 -6.04 22.57
N LEU A 278 8.17 -6.57 22.27
CA LEU A 278 7.14 -6.80 23.30
C LEU A 278 7.57 -7.84 24.36
N ASN A 279 8.47 -8.77 24.01
CA ASN A 279 9.07 -9.75 24.92
C ASN A 279 10.58 -9.88 24.65
N TYR A 280 11.29 -8.75 24.61
CA TYR A 280 12.67 -8.65 24.11
C TYR A 280 13.62 -9.69 24.71
N ASP A 281 13.74 -9.74 26.04
CA ASP A 281 14.71 -10.61 26.71
C ASP A 281 14.44 -12.10 26.46
N GLN A 282 13.16 -12.50 26.49
CA GLN A 282 12.75 -13.88 26.23
C GLN A 282 13.05 -14.28 24.79
N ASN A 283 12.73 -13.41 23.83
CA ASN A 283 12.98 -13.66 22.41
C ASN A 283 14.47 -13.72 22.11
N LEU A 284 15.27 -12.83 22.72
CA LEU A 284 16.72 -12.81 22.55
C LEU A 284 17.36 -14.09 23.08
N GLN A 285 17.02 -14.50 24.30
CA GLN A 285 17.50 -15.76 24.89
C GLN A 285 17.10 -16.97 24.04
N HIS A 286 15.86 -17.00 23.53
CA HIS A 286 15.38 -18.06 22.67
C HIS A 286 16.17 -18.16 21.37
N ILE A 287 16.38 -17.02 20.66
CA ILE A 287 17.14 -16.98 19.41
C ILE A 287 18.60 -17.38 19.63
N MET A 288 19.26 -16.89 20.69
CA MET A 288 20.65 -17.25 20.99
C MET A 288 20.79 -18.76 21.17
N LYS A 289 19.91 -19.37 21.98
CA LYS A 289 19.89 -20.83 22.17
C LYS A 289 19.61 -21.58 20.87
N LEU A 290 18.63 -21.11 20.09
CA LEU A 290 18.27 -21.72 18.80
C LEU A 290 19.45 -21.68 17.83
N ASN A 291 20.08 -20.51 17.64
CA ASN A 291 21.21 -20.34 16.73
C ASN A 291 22.40 -21.22 17.15
N GLN A 292 22.77 -21.24 18.45
CA GLN A 292 23.84 -22.11 18.96
C GLN A 292 23.59 -23.61 18.72
N THR A 293 22.32 -24.03 18.65
CA THR A 293 21.95 -25.44 18.49
C THR A 293 21.79 -25.85 17.03
N VAL A 294 21.23 -24.97 16.20
CA VAL A 294 20.76 -25.31 14.83
C VAL A 294 21.66 -24.71 13.75
N ASP A 295 22.27 -23.55 14.00
CA ASP A 295 23.08 -22.87 12.99
C ASP A 295 24.45 -23.55 12.88
N ARG A 296 24.77 -24.03 11.68
CA ARG A 296 26.01 -24.76 11.38
C ARG A 296 26.95 -23.96 10.48
N ARG A 297 26.66 -22.69 10.24
CA ARG A 297 27.48 -21.84 9.40
C ARG A 297 28.84 -21.60 10.08
N ILE A 298 29.90 -21.69 9.29
CA ILE A 298 31.28 -21.45 9.70
C ILE A 298 31.81 -20.34 8.79
N SER A 299 32.59 -19.41 9.34
CA SER A 299 33.28 -18.39 8.55
C SER A 299 34.71 -18.23 9.04
N ASP A 300 35.65 -18.19 8.11
CA ASP A 300 37.05 -17.84 8.37
C ASP A 300 37.25 -16.32 8.48
N ASN A 301 36.19 -15.52 8.27
CA ASN A 301 36.23 -14.07 8.43
C ASN A 301 36.03 -13.71 9.91
N GLU A 302 37.09 -13.23 10.56
CA GLU A 302 37.07 -12.80 11.96
C GLU A 302 36.06 -11.67 12.25
N LEU A 303 35.62 -10.91 11.24
CA LEU A 303 34.54 -9.92 11.42
C LEU A 303 33.16 -10.56 11.67
N LEU A 304 33.01 -11.85 11.35
CA LEU A 304 31.78 -12.61 11.50
C LEU A 304 31.82 -13.58 12.70
N SER A 305 32.95 -13.70 13.40
CA SER A 305 33.05 -14.54 14.60
C SER A 305 32.53 -13.80 15.84
N GLU A 306 31.76 -14.50 16.67
CA GLU A 306 31.40 -13.99 18.00
C GLU A 306 32.65 -14.04 18.89
N GLN A 307 33.02 -12.91 19.52
CA GLN A 307 34.05 -12.91 20.55
C GLN A 307 33.50 -13.70 21.75
N ASN A 308 34.09 -14.87 22.02
CA ASN A 308 33.74 -15.73 23.15
C ASN A 308 33.82 -15.00 24.50
#